data_AF-S8EAX8-F1
#
_entry.id   AF-S8EAX8-F1
#
_cell.length_a   1.000
_cell.length_b   1.000
_cell.length_c   1.000
_cell.angle_alpha   90.00
_cell.angle_beta   90.00
_cell.angle_gamma   90.00
#
_symmetry.space_group_name_H-M   'P 1'
#
loop_
_entity.id
_entity.type
_entity.pdbx_description
1 polymer ?
#
loop_
_entity_poly.entity_id
_entity_poly.type
_entity_poly.pdbx_seq_one_letter_code
_entity_poly.pdbx_strand_id
1 'polypeptide(L)'
;MATGSVPTSFTGVQIRDHERFGVAKSSDFVRVSDLRRVKFGRNRVGVIRSSSSPGSETVELEPASAGSPLLVPRQKYCESIHKTVRRKTRTVMVGNVPLGSEHPIRIQTMTTTDTKDVAATVEQVMRIADRGADIVRITVQGRKEADACFEIKNSLVQKNYNIPLVADIHFAPPIAIRVSECFDKIRVNPGNFADRRAQFEKLEYSEDDYQKELEHIEKVFTPLVEKCKLYGRAIRIGTNHGSLSDRIMSYYGDSPRGMVESAFEYARICRKLDFHNFVFSMKASNPVVMVQAYRLLVAEMNVLGWDYPLHLGVTEAGEGEDGRMKSAIGIGTLLMDGLGDTIRVSLTEPPEEEIDPCRRLANIGMKASELQKGVAPFEEKNRRYFDFQRRSGQLPVQKEGEEVDFRGVLHRDGSVLMSVTLDQLKVPELLYRSLATKLVVGMPYKDLATVDSILLRELPPQDDKNSVSKHALK
;
A
#
# COMPACT_ATOMS: atom_id res chain seq x y z
N MET A 1 -21.10 -33.60 19.10
CA MET A 1 -20.21 -33.95 20.22
C MET A 1 -18.82 -34.19 19.65
N ALA A 2 -17.90 -33.26 19.85
CA ALA A 2 -16.50 -33.42 19.47
C ALA A 2 -15.65 -32.82 20.59
N THR A 3 -15.03 -33.72 21.34
CA THR A 3 -14.15 -33.48 22.48
C THR A 3 -12.78 -33.05 21.98
N GLY A 4 -12.31 -31.88 22.42
CA GLY A 4 -10.94 -31.40 22.17
C GLY A 4 -9.95 -32.02 23.16
N SER A 5 -8.88 -32.59 22.62
CA SER A 5 -7.69 -33.03 23.36
C SER A 5 -6.66 -31.89 23.42
N VAL A 6 -6.23 -31.54 24.63
CA VAL A 6 -5.13 -30.59 24.90
C VAL A 6 -3.80 -31.36 24.95
N PRO A 7 -2.71 -30.87 24.34
CA PRO A 7 -1.37 -31.37 24.66
C PRO A 7 -0.74 -30.54 25.79
N THR A 8 -0.19 -31.26 26.76
CA THR A 8 0.61 -30.78 27.88
C THR A 8 2.06 -30.47 27.50
N SER A 9 2.65 -29.63 28.36
CA SER A 9 4.07 -29.50 28.72
C SER A 9 5.06 -28.84 27.75
N PHE A 10 5.50 -27.64 28.12
CA PHE A 10 6.93 -27.32 28.17
C PHE A 10 7.27 -26.68 29.52
N THR A 11 8.23 -27.28 30.18
CA THR A 11 8.84 -26.92 31.46
C THR A 11 9.95 -25.89 31.28
N GLY A 12 10.03 -24.95 32.23
CA GLY A 12 11.30 -24.41 32.73
C GLY A 12 11.68 -23.02 32.23
N VAL A 13 11.59 -22.01 33.12
CA VAL A 13 12.74 -21.19 33.54
C VAL A 13 12.45 -20.64 34.95
N GLN A 14 13.46 -20.72 35.80
CA GLN A 14 13.48 -20.44 37.22
C GLN A 14 13.32 -18.95 37.56
N ILE A 15 12.59 -18.72 38.65
CA ILE A 15 12.56 -17.49 39.45
C ILE A 15 13.91 -17.34 40.17
N ARG A 16 14.49 -16.15 40.17
CA ARG A 16 15.46 -15.71 41.16
C ARG A 16 15.08 -14.32 41.67
N ASP A 17 14.69 -14.28 42.94
CA ASP A 17 14.55 -13.09 43.75
C ASP A 17 15.90 -12.41 43.96
N HIS A 18 15.90 -11.07 43.98
CA HIS A 18 16.76 -10.30 44.87
C HIS A 18 16.14 -8.92 45.13
N GLU A 19 15.74 -8.70 46.37
CA GLU A 19 15.48 -7.37 46.95
C GLU A 19 16.78 -6.57 47.11
N ARG A 20 16.73 -5.25 46.85
CA ARG A 20 17.07 -4.20 47.85
C ARG A 20 16.81 -2.77 47.32
N PHE A 21 16.26 -1.98 48.25
CA PHE A 21 15.92 -0.56 48.29
C PHE A 21 16.92 0.47 47.73
N GLY A 22 16.40 1.62 47.25
CA GLY A 22 17.15 2.89 47.36
C GLY A 22 16.69 4.11 46.54
N VAL A 23 15.87 4.97 47.16
CA VAL A 23 15.91 6.45 47.15
C VAL A 23 15.49 7.24 45.89
N ALA A 24 14.47 8.09 46.10
CA ALA A 24 13.96 9.15 45.23
C ALA A 24 14.94 10.34 45.07
N LYS A 25 14.92 10.99 43.90
CA LYS A 25 15.20 12.44 43.77
C LYS A 25 14.36 13.09 42.66
N SER A 26 13.61 14.09 43.10
CA SER A 26 12.99 15.18 42.34
C SER A 26 14.05 16.15 41.82
N SER A 27 13.85 16.72 40.63
CA SER A 27 14.22 18.12 40.32
C SER A 27 13.72 18.58 38.94
N ASP A 28 12.70 19.43 38.98
CA ASP A 28 12.55 20.75 38.36
C ASP A 28 13.07 21.04 36.93
N PHE A 29 12.12 21.44 36.09
CA PHE A 29 12.32 22.11 34.81
C PHE A 29 12.72 23.58 35.00
N VAL A 30 13.83 23.98 34.37
CA VAL A 30 14.21 25.40 34.22
C VAL A 30 13.83 25.87 32.82
N ARG A 31 13.03 26.96 32.79
CA ARG A 31 12.73 27.78 31.62
C ARG A 31 13.88 28.78 31.42
N VAL A 32 14.44 28.87 30.21
CA VAL A 32 15.22 30.04 29.79
C VAL A 32 14.74 30.48 28.41
N SER A 33 14.44 31.78 28.34
CA SER A 33 13.83 32.55 27.28
C SER A 33 14.83 33.07 26.23
N ASP A 34 14.28 33.27 25.03
CA ASP A 34 14.53 34.33 24.06
C ASP A 34 15.92 34.58 23.48
N LEU A 35 16.05 34.31 22.17
CA LEU A 35 16.77 35.18 21.23
C LEU A 35 16.03 35.25 19.89
N ARG A 36 15.65 36.46 19.51
CA ARG A 36 14.96 36.83 18.25
C ARG A 36 15.90 36.68 17.05
N ARG A 37 15.41 36.07 15.96
CA ARG A 37 15.81 36.43 14.59
C ARG A 37 14.62 36.26 13.62
N VAL A 38 14.43 37.31 12.83
CA VAL A 38 13.30 37.60 11.95
C VAL A 38 13.29 36.68 10.72
N LYS A 39 12.13 36.14 10.34
CA LYS A 39 11.88 35.53 9.02
C LYS A 39 10.53 36.00 8.47
N PHE A 40 10.53 36.26 7.17
CA PHE A 40 9.41 36.68 6.33
C PHE A 40 8.25 35.66 6.34
N GLY A 41 7.04 36.21 6.40
CA GLY A 41 5.73 35.65 6.01
C GLY A 41 5.51 34.13 6.07
N ARG A 42 4.99 33.64 7.21
CA ARG A 42 4.17 32.42 7.31
C ARG A 42 3.00 32.71 8.25
N ASN A 43 1.80 32.26 7.88
CA ASN A 43 0.59 32.35 8.71
C ASN A 43 0.84 31.71 10.08
N ARG A 44 0.87 32.55 11.12
CA ARG A 44 0.83 32.12 12.52
C ARG A 44 -0.63 31.90 12.89
N VAL A 45 -0.97 30.70 13.34
CA VAL A 45 -2.19 30.49 14.13
C VAL A 45 -1.91 31.08 15.52
N GLY A 46 -2.51 32.24 15.79
CA GLY A 46 -2.51 32.85 17.12
C GLY A 46 -3.54 32.14 17.99
N VAL A 47 -3.11 31.62 19.14
CA VAL A 47 -4.03 31.17 20.19
C VAL A 47 -4.49 32.41 20.95
N ILE A 48 -5.76 32.78 20.79
CA ILE A 48 -6.43 33.74 21.68
C ILE A 48 -7.11 32.93 22.79
N ARG A 49 -6.72 33.18 24.04
CA ARG A 49 -7.57 32.89 25.20
C ARG A 49 -8.34 34.16 25.55
N SER A 50 -9.65 34.07 25.71
CA SER A 50 -10.36 34.89 26.69
C SER A 50 -11.54 34.13 27.29
N SER A 51 -11.71 34.42 28.57
CA SER A 51 -12.68 33.93 29.54
C SER A 51 -14.13 34.35 29.27
N SER A 52 -15.05 33.57 29.85
CA SER A 52 -16.47 33.83 30.16
C SER A 52 -17.56 33.62 29.09
N SER A 53 -18.42 32.63 29.39
CA SER A 53 -19.83 32.42 28.99
C SER A 53 -20.17 31.72 27.67
N PRO A 54 -21.34 31.02 27.62
CA PRO A 54 -21.51 29.76 26.90
C PRO A 54 -22.28 29.93 25.58
N GLY A 55 -21.74 29.38 24.50
CA GLY A 55 -22.41 29.29 23.20
C GLY A 55 -21.86 28.11 22.43
N SER A 56 -22.74 27.35 21.79
CA SER A 56 -22.42 26.11 21.10
C SER A 56 -21.35 26.30 20.03
N GLU A 57 -20.14 25.81 20.28
CA GLU A 57 -19.12 25.67 19.23
C GLU A 57 -19.05 24.20 18.82
N THR A 58 -19.63 23.92 17.66
CA THR A 58 -19.44 22.64 16.97
C THR A 58 -18.04 22.70 16.41
N VAL A 59 -17.12 21.90 16.94
CA VAL A 59 -15.73 21.86 16.46
C VAL A 59 -15.75 21.25 15.05
N GLU A 60 -15.60 22.08 14.02
CA GLU A 60 -15.30 21.61 12.68
C GLU A 60 -13.87 21.05 12.67
N LEU A 61 -13.75 19.75 12.40
CA LEU A 61 -12.47 19.08 12.22
C LEU A 61 -11.85 19.55 10.90
N GLU A 62 -10.78 20.34 11.00
CA GLU A 62 -9.95 20.71 9.86
C GLU A 62 -9.11 19.50 9.39
N PRO A 63 -9.03 19.25 8.07
CA PRO A 63 -8.25 18.15 7.51
C PRO A 63 -6.74 18.37 7.66
N ALA A 64 -5.99 17.28 7.81
CA ALA A 64 -4.52 17.31 7.95
C ALA A 64 -3.77 17.86 6.72
N SER A 65 -4.46 17.99 5.57
CA SER A 65 -4.05 18.79 4.42
C SER A 65 -5.27 19.28 3.66
N ALA A 66 -5.16 20.45 3.02
CA ALA A 66 -6.22 20.97 2.17
C ALA A 66 -6.44 20.02 0.97
N GLY A 67 -7.51 19.21 1.01
CA GLY A 67 -8.04 18.52 -0.17
C GLY A 67 -8.32 17.01 -0.10
N SER A 68 -8.04 16.27 0.97
CA SER A 68 -8.52 14.87 1.05
C SER A 68 -8.60 14.30 2.48
N PRO A 69 -9.81 14.20 3.09
CA PRO A 69 -9.99 13.65 4.42
C PRO A 69 -10.32 12.15 4.48
N LEU A 70 -10.15 11.35 3.42
CA LEU A 70 -10.65 9.97 3.40
C LEU A 70 -9.65 8.90 2.92
N LEU A 71 -9.73 7.73 3.57
CA LEU A 71 -9.16 6.44 3.15
C LEU A 71 -9.76 5.91 1.82
N VAL A 72 -10.81 6.56 1.31
CA VAL A 72 -11.46 6.28 0.02
C VAL A 72 -11.23 7.49 -0.89
N PRO A 73 -10.76 7.31 -2.14
CA PRO A 73 -10.59 8.44 -3.05
C PRO A 73 -11.94 9.14 -3.30
N ARG A 74 -12.11 10.37 -2.81
CA ARG A 74 -13.20 11.27 -3.24
C ARG A 74 -13.02 11.73 -4.69
N GLN A 75 -11.80 11.58 -5.19
CA GLN A 75 -11.34 12.05 -6.48
C GLN A 75 -11.51 10.95 -7.53
N LYS A 76 -11.74 11.37 -8.78
CA LYS A 76 -11.91 10.48 -9.93
C LYS A 76 -10.66 9.61 -10.11
N TYR A 77 -10.79 8.29 -9.97
CA TYR A 77 -9.71 7.31 -10.17
C TYR A 77 -9.86 6.48 -11.46
N CYS A 78 -11.01 6.54 -12.12
CA CYS A 78 -11.29 5.86 -13.38
C CYS A 78 -12.15 6.76 -14.26
N GLU A 79 -12.19 6.49 -15.57
CA GLU A 79 -12.97 7.30 -16.51
C GLU A 79 -14.48 7.18 -16.28
N SER A 80 -14.94 5.99 -15.87
CA SER A 80 -16.32 5.74 -15.50
C SER A 80 -16.41 4.61 -14.48
N ILE A 81 -17.25 4.80 -13.46
CA ILE A 81 -17.61 3.74 -12.50
C ILE A 81 -18.76 2.85 -13.02
N HIS A 82 -19.31 3.17 -14.19
CA HIS A 82 -20.43 2.44 -14.79
C HIS A 82 -20.03 1.69 -16.06
N LYS A 83 -18.95 2.09 -16.72
CA LYS A 83 -18.44 1.46 -17.94
C LYS A 83 -16.93 1.26 -17.84
N THR A 84 -16.43 0.15 -18.34
CA THR A 84 -14.99 -0.04 -18.52
C THR A 84 -14.51 0.86 -19.64
N VAL A 85 -13.70 1.86 -19.30
CA VAL A 85 -13.05 2.77 -20.24
C VAL A 85 -11.59 2.85 -19.86
N ARG A 86 -10.71 2.41 -20.76
CA ARG A 86 -9.28 2.39 -20.51
C ARG A 86 -8.75 3.80 -20.23
N ARG A 87 -8.06 3.95 -19.10
CA ARG A 87 -7.41 5.21 -18.70
C ARG A 87 -6.36 5.62 -19.73
N LYS A 88 -6.36 6.91 -20.10
CA LYS A 88 -5.30 7.46 -20.96
C LYS A 88 -3.98 7.53 -20.18
N THR A 89 -2.93 6.97 -20.77
CA THR A 89 -1.57 6.95 -20.25
C THR A 89 -0.59 7.25 -21.37
N ARG A 90 0.53 7.91 -21.03
CA ARG A 90 1.64 8.13 -21.97
C ARG A 90 2.29 6.83 -22.40
N THR A 91 2.97 6.86 -23.54
CA THR A 91 3.80 5.74 -23.98
C THR A 91 5.16 5.75 -23.27
N VAL A 92 5.55 4.61 -22.70
CA VAL A 92 6.87 4.34 -22.11
C VAL A 92 7.50 3.18 -22.87
N MET A 93 8.75 3.34 -23.30
CA MET A 93 9.46 2.31 -24.07
C MET A 93 10.26 1.41 -23.14
N VAL A 94 10.07 0.10 -23.28
CA VAL A 94 10.89 -0.94 -22.64
C VAL A 94 11.58 -1.73 -23.75
N GLY A 95 12.80 -1.31 -24.08
CA GLY A 95 13.48 -1.81 -25.28
C GLY A 95 12.64 -1.49 -26.53
N ASN A 96 12.29 -2.51 -27.29
CA ASN A 96 11.42 -2.40 -28.46
C ASN A 96 9.91 -2.54 -28.14
N VAL A 97 9.52 -2.72 -26.88
CA VAL A 97 8.12 -2.92 -26.48
C VAL A 97 7.53 -1.63 -25.89
N PRO A 98 6.49 -1.04 -26.53
CA PRO A 98 5.79 0.11 -25.97
C PRO A 98 4.76 -0.30 -24.92
N LEU A 99 4.74 0.44 -23.80
CA LEU A 99 3.75 0.38 -22.73
C LEU A 99 2.89 1.64 -22.73
N GLY A 100 1.59 1.50 -22.59
CA GLY A 100 0.67 2.64 -22.44
C GLY A 100 -0.69 2.39 -23.07
N SER A 101 -1.57 3.38 -22.97
CA SER A 101 -2.98 3.30 -23.33
C SER A 101 -3.26 3.15 -24.83
N GLU A 102 -2.26 3.42 -25.67
CA GLU A 102 -2.32 3.24 -27.13
C GLU A 102 -1.87 1.85 -27.58
N HIS A 103 -1.38 1.03 -26.65
CA HIS A 103 -0.79 -0.28 -26.93
C HIS A 103 -1.55 -1.39 -26.20
N PRO A 104 -1.50 -2.65 -26.67
CA PRO A 104 -2.05 -3.77 -25.92
C PRO A 104 -1.47 -3.85 -24.50
N ILE A 105 -2.24 -4.39 -23.56
CA ILE A 105 -1.76 -4.66 -22.20
C ILE A 105 -0.66 -5.71 -22.30
N ARG A 106 0.57 -5.34 -21.93
CA ARG A 106 1.74 -6.23 -22.07
C ARG A 106 1.82 -7.28 -20.98
N ILE A 107 2.20 -8.49 -21.34
CA ILE A 107 2.37 -9.63 -20.46
C ILE A 107 3.84 -9.73 -20.03
N GLN A 108 4.09 -9.78 -18.72
CA GLN A 108 5.43 -10.02 -18.18
C GLN A 108 5.42 -11.23 -17.25
N THR A 109 6.55 -11.91 -17.18
CA THR A 109 6.84 -12.95 -16.19
C THR A 109 8.25 -12.72 -15.61
N MET A 110 8.70 -13.58 -14.70
CA MET A 110 10.01 -13.47 -14.07
C MET A 110 10.70 -14.83 -14.06
N THR A 111 11.99 -14.87 -14.40
CA THR A 111 12.78 -16.10 -14.30
C THR A 111 12.86 -16.60 -12.86
N THR A 112 13.06 -17.91 -12.72
CA THR A 112 13.25 -18.61 -11.44
C THR A 112 14.63 -19.24 -11.31
N THR A 113 15.40 -19.29 -12.40
CA THR A 113 16.80 -19.75 -12.41
C THR A 113 17.69 -18.84 -11.57
N ASP A 114 18.79 -19.40 -11.06
CA ASP A 114 19.88 -18.58 -10.53
C ASP A 114 20.50 -17.79 -11.68
N THR A 115 20.47 -16.45 -11.60
CA THR A 115 21.00 -15.54 -12.62
C THR A 115 22.48 -15.80 -12.94
N LYS A 116 23.26 -16.37 -12.02
CA LYS A 116 24.66 -16.76 -12.29
C LYS A 116 24.76 -17.96 -13.24
N ASP A 117 23.72 -18.77 -13.33
CA ASP A 117 23.60 -19.82 -14.35
C ASP A 117 23.10 -19.18 -15.65
N VAL A 118 24.06 -18.67 -16.43
CA VAL A 118 23.81 -17.99 -17.70
C VAL A 118 23.08 -18.92 -18.67
N ALA A 119 23.51 -20.19 -18.77
CA ALA A 119 22.94 -21.14 -19.71
C ALA A 119 21.47 -21.44 -19.38
N ALA A 120 21.17 -21.78 -18.13
CA ALA A 120 19.81 -22.06 -17.69
C ALA A 120 18.91 -20.83 -17.81
N THR A 121 19.42 -19.64 -17.47
CA THR A 121 18.66 -18.40 -17.55
C THR A 121 18.36 -18.01 -19.00
N VAL A 122 19.32 -18.15 -19.92
CA VAL A 122 19.10 -17.92 -21.35
C VAL A 122 18.04 -18.88 -21.89
N GLU A 123 18.13 -20.18 -21.56
CA GLU A 123 17.16 -21.17 -22.00
C GLU A 123 15.75 -20.86 -21.48
N GLN A 124 15.61 -20.52 -20.19
CA GLN A 124 14.32 -20.16 -19.62
C GLN A 124 13.75 -18.88 -20.24
N VAL A 125 14.57 -17.85 -20.49
CA VAL A 125 14.13 -16.64 -21.19
C VAL A 125 13.63 -16.95 -22.60
N MET A 126 14.30 -17.84 -23.34
CA MET A 126 13.86 -18.29 -24.66
C MET A 126 12.50 -18.98 -24.59
N ARG A 127 12.32 -19.94 -23.65
CA ARG A 127 11.02 -20.63 -23.47
C ARG A 127 9.89 -19.66 -23.13
N ILE A 128 10.17 -18.68 -22.26
CA ILE A 128 9.21 -17.61 -21.91
C ILE A 128 8.84 -16.78 -23.13
N ALA A 129 9.82 -16.40 -23.96
CA ALA A 129 9.60 -15.63 -25.18
C ALA A 129 8.78 -16.43 -26.21
N ASP A 130 9.11 -17.71 -26.42
CA ASP A 130 8.40 -18.62 -27.33
C ASP A 130 6.96 -18.86 -26.89
N ARG A 131 6.69 -18.78 -25.57
CA ARG A 131 5.34 -18.86 -25.01
C ARG A 131 4.54 -17.55 -25.16
N GLY A 132 5.19 -16.48 -25.64
CA GLY A 132 4.57 -15.21 -26.02
C GLY A 132 4.47 -14.19 -24.89
N ALA A 133 5.42 -14.18 -23.94
CA ALA A 133 5.58 -13.04 -23.04
C ALA A 133 6.17 -11.83 -23.80
N ASP A 134 5.78 -10.62 -23.44
CA ASP A 134 6.33 -9.40 -24.06
C ASP A 134 7.64 -8.97 -23.38
N ILE A 135 7.80 -9.23 -22.08
CA ILE A 135 8.92 -8.72 -21.27
C ILE A 135 9.29 -9.77 -20.20
N VAL A 136 10.58 -10.00 -19.97
CA VAL A 136 11.07 -10.93 -18.92
C VAL A 136 11.82 -10.19 -17.83
N ARG A 137 11.53 -10.53 -16.58
CA ARG A 137 12.26 -10.01 -15.41
C ARG A 137 13.26 -11.03 -14.89
N ILE A 138 14.45 -10.56 -14.50
CA ILE A 138 15.53 -11.37 -13.92
C ILE A 138 15.97 -10.73 -12.61
N THR A 139 16.16 -11.53 -11.57
CA THR A 139 16.65 -11.06 -10.27
C THR A 139 18.14 -10.70 -10.34
N VAL A 140 18.54 -9.56 -9.77
CA VAL A 140 19.95 -9.15 -9.72
C VAL A 140 20.26 -8.61 -8.33
N GLN A 141 20.90 -9.45 -7.50
CA GLN A 141 21.16 -9.13 -6.09
C GLN A 141 22.59 -8.65 -5.84
N GLY A 142 23.54 -9.02 -6.69
CA GLY A 142 24.94 -8.73 -6.48
C GLY A 142 25.72 -8.53 -7.77
N ARG A 143 27.03 -8.38 -7.61
CA ARG A 143 27.95 -8.06 -8.72
C ARG A 143 28.10 -9.24 -9.69
N LYS A 144 28.12 -10.48 -9.18
CA LYS A 144 28.24 -11.68 -10.01
C LYS A 144 27.01 -11.87 -10.90
N GLU A 145 25.81 -11.65 -10.36
CA GLU A 145 24.57 -11.66 -11.13
C GLU A 145 24.57 -10.54 -12.17
N ALA A 146 25.07 -9.35 -11.82
CA ALA A 146 25.18 -8.23 -12.74
C ALA A 146 26.15 -8.51 -13.90
N ASP A 147 27.25 -9.23 -13.64
CA ASP A 147 28.20 -9.64 -14.67
C ASP A 147 27.56 -10.70 -15.61
N ALA A 148 26.90 -11.70 -15.03
CA ALA A 148 26.14 -12.71 -15.78
C ALA A 148 25.04 -12.11 -16.67
N CYS A 149 24.41 -11.00 -16.23
CA CYS A 149 23.40 -10.29 -17.01
C CYS A 149 23.90 -9.80 -18.39
N PHE A 150 25.17 -9.40 -18.50
CA PHE A 150 25.75 -9.03 -19.80
C PHE A 150 25.89 -10.25 -20.71
N GLU A 151 26.37 -11.37 -20.16
CA GLU A 151 26.50 -12.62 -20.91
C GLU A 151 25.14 -13.18 -21.35
N ILE A 152 24.12 -13.10 -20.48
CA ILE A 152 22.74 -13.48 -20.79
C ILE A 152 22.22 -12.63 -21.96
N LYS A 153 22.32 -11.30 -21.88
CA LYS A 153 21.83 -10.39 -22.94
C LYS A 153 22.55 -10.68 -24.27
N ASN A 154 23.87 -10.81 -24.24
CA ASN A 154 24.67 -11.10 -25.44
C ASN A 154 24.29 -12.44 -26.06
N SER A 155 24.13 -13.48 -25.25
CA SER A 155 23.75 -14.82 -25.70
C SER A 155 22.35 -14.84 -26.35
N LEU A 156 21.39 -14.11 -25.77
CA LEU A 156 20.04 -13.98 -26.33
C LEU A 156 20.07 -13.26 -27.68
N VAL A 157 20.82 -12.16 -27.81
CA VAL A 157 20.97 -11.43 -29.08
C VAL A 157 21.62 -12.31 -30.15
N GLN A 158 22.67 -13.06 -29.81
CA GLN A 158 23.32 -14.01 -30.74
C GLN A 158 22.37 -15.12 -31.22
N LYS A 159 21.41 -15.51 -30.38
CA LYS A 159 20.36 -16.47 -30.70
C LYS A 159 19.13 -15.82 -31.36
N ASN A 160 19.19 -14.52 -31.67
CA ASN A 160 18.10 -13.73 -32.26
C ASN A 160 16.85 -13.58 -31.38
N TYR A 161 17.02 -13.62 -30.05
CA TYR A 161 15.97 -13.34 -29.07
C TYR A 161 16.11 -11.90 -28.56
N ASN A 162 15.19 -11.04 -28.99
CA ASN A 162 15.20 -9.59 -28.67
C ASN A 162 14.16 -9.20 -27.60
N ILE A 163 13.70 -10.16 -26.79
CA ILE A 163 12.76 -9.88 -25.71
C ILE A 163 13.38 -8.90 -24.68
N PRO A 164 12.68 -7.81 -24.31
CA PRO A 164 13.20 -6.88 -23.31
C PRO A 164 13.40 -7.50 -21.94
N LEU A 165 14.52 -7.17 -21.31
CA LEU A 165 14.90 -7.66 -19.99
C LEU A 165 14.72 -6.58 -18.91
N VAL A 166 14.19 -7.00 -17.76
CA VAL A 166 13.97 -6.14 -16.58
C VAL A 166 14.84 -6.61 -15.42
N ALA A 167 15.60 -5.72 -14.82
CA ALA A 167 16.44 -6.05 -13.67
C ALA A 167 15.61 -5.83 -12.40
N ASP A 168 15.43 -6.89 -11.60
CA ASP A 168 14.79 -6.79 -10.29
C ASP A 168 15.87 -6.53 -9.23
N ILE A 169 16.04 -5.27 -8.86
CA ILE A 169 17.04 -4.83 -7.90
C ILE A 169 16.44 -4.75 -6.50
N HIS A 170 17.17 -5.28 -5.51
CA HIS A 170 16.91 -5.11 -4.10
C HIS A 170 18.16 -4.53 -3.42
N PHE A 171 18.03 -3.46 -2.63
CA PHE A 171 19.08 -2.93 -1.73
C PHE A 171 20.46 -2.59 -2.35
N ALA A 172 20.58 -2.43 -3.67
CA ALA A 172 21.89 -2.29 -4.33
C ALA A 172 21.92 -1.22 -5.45
N PRO A 173 21.97 0.09 -5.11
CA PRO A 173 22.05 1.16 -6.10
C PRO A 173 23.22 1.02 -7.11
N PRO A 174 24.46 0.67 -6.70
CA PRO A 174 25.56 0.48 -7.65
C PRO A 174 25.29 -0.62 -8.68
N ILE A 175 24.56 -1.68 -8.27
CA ILE A 175 24.20 -2.79 -9.15
C ILE A 175 23.14 -2.35 -10.16
N ALA A 176 22.13 -1.59 -9.72
CA ALA A 176 21.12 -1.00 -10.62
C ALA A 176 21.77 -0.15 -11.72
N ILE A 177 22.73 0.69 -11.33
CA ILE A 177 23.51 1.54 -12.24
C ILE A 177 24.30 0.66 -13.23
N ARG A 178 24.95 -0.42 -12.78
CA ARG A 178 25.70 -1.32 -13.66
C ARG A 178 24.80 -1.98 -14.71
N VAL A 179 23.70 -2.61 -14.30
CA VAL A 179 22.85 -3.37 -15.23
C VAL A 179 22.01 -2.51 -16.16
N SER A 180 21.86 -1.20 -15.90
CA SER A 180 21.21 -0.26 -16.84
C SER A 180 21.90 -0.17 -18.21
N GLU A 181 23.17 -0.61 -18.31
CA GLU A 181 23.90 -0.66 -19.57
C GLU A 181 23.39 -1.79 -20.49
N CYS A 182 23.01 -2.95 -19.94
CA CYS A 182 22.61 -4.12 -20.71
C CYS A 182 21.11 -4.44 -20.68
N PHE A 183 20.38 -3.95 -19.68
CA PHE A 183 18.95 -4.23 -19.52
C PHE A 183 18.08 -3.07 -19.99
N ASP A 184 16.84 -3.39 -20.36
CA ASP A 184 15.91 -2.46 -21.00
C ASP A 184 15.06 -1.67 -19.97
N LYS A 185 14.88 -2.23 -18.77
CA LYS A 185 14.17 -1.60 -17.66
C LYS A 185 14.76 -2.00 -16.31
N ILE A 186 14.78 -1.07 -15.36
CA ILE A 186 15.18 -1.32 -13.98
C ILE A 186 13.96 -1.26 -13.06
N ARG A 187 13.72 -2.29 -12.25
CA ARG A 187 12.75 -2.18 -11.14
C ARG A 187 13.45 -1.69 -9.90
N VAL A 188 12.86 -0.67 -9.27
CA VAL A 188 13.24 -0.14 -7.97
C VAL A 188 12.09 -0.33 -6.98
N ASN A 189 12.43 -0.71 -5.74
CA ASN A 189 11.49 -0.75 -4.62
C ASN A 189 11.77 0.42 -3.67
N PRO A 190 10.90 1.44 -3.62
CA PRO A 190 11.11 2.64 -2.83
C PRO A 190 11.46 2.40 -1.36
N GLY A 191 10.81 1.43 -0.70
CA GLY A 191 11.00 1.20 0.73
C GLY A 191 12.33 0.54 1.09
N ASN A 192 13.17 0.20 0.11
CA ASN A 192 14.34 -0.64 0.34
C ASN A 192 15.53 -0.36 -0.61
N PHE A 193 15.41 0.65 -1.48
CA PHE A 193 16.46 0.97 -2.45
C PHE A 193 17.54 1.88 -1.87
N ALA A 194 17.16 3.04 -1.33
CA ALA A 194 18.06 3.95 -0.62
C ALA A 194 18.16 3.64 0.88
N ASP A 195 17.14 2.95 1.40
CA ASP A 195 16.98 2.62 2.80
C ASP A 195 17.58 1.25 3.11
N ARG A 196 18.03 1.07 4.36
CA ARG A 196 18.21 -0.27 4.91
C ARG A 196 16.83 -0.92 5.07
N ARG A 197 16.80 -2.25 5.20
CA ARG A 197 15.56 -2.96 5.54
C ARG A 197 14.98 -2.34 6.82
N ALA A 198 13.67 -2.07 6.82
CA ALA A 198 12.94 -1.55 7.97
C ALA A 198 13.29 -2.33 9.24
N GLN A 199 13.76 -1.62 10.26
CA GLN A 199 14.19 -2.17 11.55
C GLN A 199 13.24 -1.76 12.69
N PHE A 200 12.36 -0.77 12.46
CA PHE A 200 11.39 -0.26 13.44
C PHE A 200 12.00 0.19 14.79
N GLU A 201 13.29 0.51 14.82
CA GLU A 201 13.99 0.97 16.04
C GLU A 201 13.60 2.40 16.43
N LYS A 202 13.31 3.26 15.45
CA LYS A 202 12.82 4.62 15.66
C LYS A 202 11.34 4.69 15.25
N LEU A 203 10.47 4.88 16.24
CA LEU A 203 9.01 4.89 16.03
C LEU A 203 8.46 6.26 15.63
N GLU A 204 9.09 7.34 16.12
CA GLU A 204 8.67 8.71 15.84
C GLU A 204 9.73 9.43 14.99
N TYR A 205 9.29 9.94 13.83
CA TYR A 205 10.09 10.80 12.97
C TYR A 205 9.63 12.25 13.10
N SER A 206 10.57 13.17 13.30
CA SER A 206 10.29 14.60 13.16
C SER A 206 10.20 15.00 11.68
N GLU A 207 9.64 16.17 11.40
CA GLU A 207 9.58 16.72 10.04
C GLU A 207 10.99 16.92 9.44
N ASP A 208 11.94 17.32 10.28
CA ASP A 208 13.35 17.50 9.87
C ASP A 208 14.03 16.16 9.55
N ASP A 209 13.72 15.10 10.30
CA ASP A 209 14.20 13.75 9.99
C ASP A 209 13.64 13.27 8.65
N TYR A 210 12.35 13.47 8.41
CA TYR A 210 11.71 13.08 7.16
C TYR A 210 12.32 13.80 5.95
N GLN A 211 12.56 15.10 6.07
CA GLN A 211 13.18 15.89 5.00
C GLN A 211 14.62 15.42 4.70
N LYS A 212 15.41 15.06 5.71
CA LYS A 212 16.76 14.51 5.52
C LYS A 212 16.73 13.16 4.80
N GLU A 213 15.77 12.30 5.09
CA GLU A 213 15.59 11.03 4.37
C GLU A 213 15.27 11.28 2.89
N LEU A 214 14.41 12.26 2.58
CA LEU A 214 14.11 12.63 1.19
C LEU A 214 15.36 13.12 0.43
N GLU A 215 16.20 13.93 1.07
CA GLU A 215 17.47 14.40 0.49
C GLU A 215 18.45 13.25 0.23
N HIS A 216 18.53 12.28 1.16
CA HIS A 216 19.35 11.09 0.99
C HIS A 216 18.86 10.21 -0.16
N ILE A 217 17.54 9.97 -0.26
CA ILE A 217 16.94 9.22 -1.37
C ILE A 217 17.27 9.90 -2.70
N GLU A 218 17.12 11.22 -2.78
CA GLU A 218 17.44 11.98 -3.98
C GLU A 218 18.90 11.78 -4.38
N LYS A 219 19.83 11.90 -3.43
CA LYS A 219 21.27 11.71 -3.67
C LYS A 219 21.59 10.29 -4.18
N VAL A 220 20.96 9.26 -3.63
CA VAL A 220 21.22 7.86 -3.99
C VAL A 220 20.55 7.46 -5.32
N PHE A 221 19.35 7.99 -5.60
CA PHE A 221 18.54 7.60 -6.75
C PHE A 221 18.90 8.38 -8.02
N THR A 222 19.33 9.64 -7.89
CA THR A 222 19.67 10.51 -9.04
C THR A 222 20.64 9.87 -10.05
N PRO A 223 21.76 9.23 -9.64
CA PRO A 223 22.68 8.61 -10.60
C PRO A 223 22.04 7.50 -11.45
N LEU A 224 21.08 6.76 -10.89
CA LEU A 224 20.34 5.74 -11.65
C LEU A 224 19.40 6.39 -12.67
N VAL A 225 18.70 7.45 -12.29
CA VAL A 225 17.79 8.18 -13.18
C VAL A 225 18.55 8.78 -14.36
N GLU A 226 19.67 9.46 -14.10
CA GLU A 226 20.51 10.04 -15.15
C GLU A 226 21.04 8.97 -16.10
N LYS A 227 21.49 7.84 -15.57
CA LYS A 227 22.00 6.73 -16.40
C LYS A 227 20.89 6.08 -17.21
N CYS A 228 19.70 5.89 -16.64
CA CYS A 228 18.54 5.41 -17.39
C CYS A 228 18.11 6.40 -18.47
N LYS A 229 18.17 7.72 -18.20
CA LYS A 229 17.92 8.77 -19.19
C LYS A 229 18.92 8.69 -20.35
N LEU A 230 20.21 8.54 -20.05
CA LEU A 230 21.29 8.42 -21.04
C LEU A 230 21.10 7.23 -21.98
N TYR A 231 20.79 6.04 -21.43
CA TYR A 231 20.65 4.81 -22.21
C TYR A 231 19.22 4.56 -22.72
N GLY A 232 18.28 5.50 -22.51
CA GLY A 232 16.87 5.33 -22.89
C GLY A 232 16.17 4.16 -22.18
N ARG A 233 16.57 3.83 -20.95
CA ARG A 233 15.98 2.73 -20.16
C ARG A 233 14.73 3.20 -19.44
N ALA A 234 13.82 2.26 -19.19
CA ALA A 234 12.68 2.53 -18.34
C ALA A 234 12.99 2.26 -16.86
N ILE A 235 12.27 2.93 -15.95
CA ILE A 235 12.26 2.60 -14.52
C ILE A 235 10.86 2.13 -14.12
N ARG A 236 10.76 1.02 -13.38
CA ARG A 236 9.53 0.66 -12.65
C ARG A 236 9.71 1.05 -11.19
N ILE A 237 8.97 2.06 -10.74
CA ILE A 237 8.86 2.43 -9.32
C ILE A 237 7.77 1.55 -8.71
N GLY A 238 8.18 0.53 -7.96
CA GLY A 238 7.28 -0.54 -7.51
C GLY A 238 7.28 -0.75 -6.00
N THR A 239 6.26 -0.22 -5.35
CA THR A 239 6.04 -0.37 -3.90
C THR A 239 5.35 -1.70 -3.61
N ASN A 240 5.92 -2.44 -2.65
CA ASN A 240 5.30 -3.62 -2.09
C ASN A 240 4.82 -3.31 -0.67
N HIS A 241 3.59 -3.71 -0.33
CA HIS A 241 2.98 -3.47 0.98
C HIS A 241 3.85 -3.99 2.14
N GLY A 242 4.35 -5.22 2.03
CA GLY A 242 5.20 -5.83 3.07
C GLY A 242 6.63 -5.29 3.18
N SER A 243 6.98 -4.22 2.45
CA SER A 243 8.33 -3.65 2.50
C SER A 243 8.31 -2.12 2.44
N LEU A 244 7.33 -1.48 3.09
CA LEU A 244 7.35 -0.04 3.32
C LEU A 244 8.55 0.33 4.24
N SER A 245 9.13 1.50 4.02
CA SER A 245 10.24 2.00 4.85
C SER A 245 9.75 2.51 6.20
N ASP A 246 10.63 2.56 7.20
CA ASP A 246 10.32 3.04 8.55
C ASP A 246 9.71 4.46 8.55
N ARG A 247 10.22 5.37 7.69
CA ARG A 247 9.66 6.73 7.55
C ARG A 247 8.21 6.71 7.06
N ILE A 248 7.90 5.87 6.07
CA ILE A 248 6.56 5.80 5.49
C ILE A 248 5.59 5.18 6.49
N MET A 249 6.06 4.13 7.17
CA MET A 249 5.32 3.47 8.25
C MET A 249 5.00 4.44 9.40
N SER A 250 5.94 5.31 9.78
CA SER A 250 5.72 6.30 10.85
C SER A 250 4.71 7.38 10.46
N TYR A 251 4.78 7.91 9.23
CA TYR A 251 3.90 9.01 8.79
C TYR A 251 2.52 8.56 8.31
N TYR A 252 2.45 7.43 7.60
CA TYR A 252 1.25 7.00 6.87
C TYR A 252 0.73 5.62 7.29
N GLY A 253 1.46 4.89 8.14
CA GLY A 253 1.11 3.54 8.55
C GLY A 253 1.21 2.50 7.42
N ASP A 254 0.87 1.26 7.77
CA ASP A 254 0.71 0.17 6.80
C ASP A 254 -0.59 0.35 6.02
N SER A 255 -0.57 1.23 5.03
CA SER A 255 -1.78 1.69 4.34
C SER A 255 -1.58 1.88 2.84
N PRO A 256 -2.67 1.86 2.04
CA PRO A 256 -2.64 2.27 0.64
C PRO A 256 -2.02 3.66 0.44
N ARG A 257 -2.22 4.59 1.39
CA ARG A 257 -1.62 5.93 1.35
C ARG A 257 -0.11 5.86 1.47
N GLY A 258 0.40 5.08 2.43
CA GLY A 258 1.84 4.84 2.58
C GLY A 258 2.46 4.26 1.31
N MET A 259 1.78 3.32 0.66
CA MET A 259 2.25 2.75 -0.61
C MET A 259 2.41 3.80 -1.72
N VAL A 260 1.41 4.67 -1.86
CA VAL A 260 1.38 5.75 -2.88
C VAL A 260 2.46 6.79 -2.60
N GLU A 261 2.56 7.29 -1.37
CA GLU A 261 3.55 8.30 -1.02
C GLU A 261 4.98 7.76 -1.19
N SER A 262 5.23 6.51 -0.80
CA SER A 262 6.52 5.86 -1.01
C SER A 262 6.94 5.84 -2.49
N ALA A 263 6.00 5.59 -3.41
CA ALA A 263 6.31 5.68 -4.84
C ALA A 263 6.48 7.12 -5.33
N PHE A 264 5.71 8.06 -4.78
CA PHE A 264 5.74 9.47 -5.17
C PHE A 264 7.02 10.17 -4.76
N GLU A 265 7.67 9.80 -3.65
CA GLU A 265 9.01 10.28 -3.29
C GLU A 265 10.00 10.10 -4.45
N TYR A 266 10.04 8.90 -5.05
CA TYR A 266 10.92 8.57 -6.16
C TYR A 266 10.45 9.20 -7.47
N ALA A 267 9.14 9.24 -7.72
CA ALA A 267 8.60 9.82 -8.95
C ALA A 267 8.82 11.34 -9.04
N ARG A 268 8.77 12.06 -7.90
CA ARG A 268 9.09 13.49 -7.83
C ARG A 268 10.55 13.74 -8.23
N ILE A 269 11.48 12.87 -7.82
CA ILE A 269 12.90 12.93 -8.25
C ILE A 269 13.02 12.71 -9.77
N CYS A 270 12.39 11.67 -10.31
CA CYS A 270 12.36 11.43 -11.77
C CYS A 270 11.89 12.68 -12.54
N ARG A 271 10.79 13.29 -12.10
CA ARG A 271 10.24 14.50 -12.73
C ARG A 271 11.13 15.73 -12.57
N LYS A 272 11.76 15.92 -11.41
CA LYS A 272 12.72 17.00 -11.17
C LYS A 272 13.89 16.94 -12.17
N LEU A 273 14.28 15.71 -12.56
CA LEU A 273 15.33 15.44 -13.55
C LEU A 273 14.78 15.33 -14.99
N ASP A 274 13.52 15.69 -15.23
CA ASP A 274 12.86 15.58 -16.53
C ASP A 274 12.99 14.16 -17.13
N PHE A 275 12.87 13.15 -16.28
CA PHE A 275 12.85 11.76 -16.67
C PHE A 275 11.42 11.22 -16.59
N HIS A 276 10.89 10.83 -17.74
CA HIS A 276 9.49 10.45 -17.90
C HIS A 276 9.28 9.00 -18.36
N ASN A 277 10.36 8.26 -18.61
CA ASN A 277 10.31 6.87 -19.04
C ASN A 277 10.15 5.94 -17.82
N PHE A 278 9.09 6.12 -17.04
CA PHE A 278 8.84 5.28 -15.86
C PHE A 278 7.38 4.85 -15.71
N VAL A 279 7.20 3.74 -14.99
CA VAL A 279 5.90 3.12 -14.69
C VAL A 279 5.75 2.85 -13.20
N PHE A 280 4.52 2.82 -12.72
CA PHE A 280 4.21 2.50 -11.33
C PHE A 280 3.75 1.06 -11.14
N SER A 281 3.97 0.53 -9.94
CA SER A 281 3.27 -0.66 -9.45
C SER A 281 3.05 -0.59 -7.94
N MET A 282 1.89 -1.06 -7.49
CA MET A 282 1.48 -1.18 -6.10
C MET A 282 1.10 -2.64 -5.85
N LYS A 283 1.97 -3.44 -5.23
CA LYS A 283 1.66 -4.86 -4.98
C LYS A 283 1.37 -5.11 -3.51
N ALA A 284 0.30 -5.87 -3.26
CA ALA A 284 -0.05 -6.39 -1.95
C ALA A 284 -0.53 -7.83 -2.09
N SER A 285 -0.36 -8.62 -1.03
CA SER A 285 -0.88 -9.99 -0.97
C SER A 285 -2.38 -9.99 -0.72
N ASN A 286 -2.93 -8.94 -0.10
CA ASN A 286 -4.37 -8.71 0.00
C ASN A 286 -4.88 -7.96 -1.26
N PRO A 287 -5.74 -8.57 -2.10
CA PRO A 287 -6.27 -7.91 -3.30
C PRO A 287 -7.02 -6.60 -3.01
N VAL A 288 -7.69 -6.49 -1.86
CA VAL A 288 -8.43 -5.27 -1.50
C VAL A 288 -7.47 -4.10 -1.32
N VAL A 289 -6.38 -4.29 -0.57
CA VAL A 289 -5.35 -3.28 -0.35
C VAL A 289 -4.69 -2.88 -1.67
N MET A 290 -4.36 -3.86 -2.51
CA MET A 290 -3.81 -3.62 -3.85
C MET A 290 -4.74 -2.73 -4.68
N VAL A 291 -6.02 -3.09 -4.79
CA VAL A 291 -7.01 -2.33 -5.56
C VAL A 291 -7.11 -0.89 -5.05
N GLN A 292 -7.24 -0.70 -3.74
CA GLN A 292 -7.31 0.64 -3.16
C GLN A 292 -6.05 1.46 -3.40
N ALA A 293 -4.87 0.85 -3.33
CA ALA A 293 -3.60 1.54 -3.61
C ALA A 293 -3.50 2.02 -5.06
N TYR A 294 -3.90 1.22 -6.05
CA TYR A 294 -3.92 1.68 -7.45
C TYR A 294 -4.95 2.78 -7.70
N ARG A 295 -6.16 2.65 -7.14
CA ARG A 295 -7.21 3.67 -7.28
C ARG A 295 -6.75 5.00 -6.67
N LEU A 296 -6.16 4.97 -5.48
CA LEU A 296 -5.58 6.15 -4.84
C LEU A 296 -4.40 6.72 -5.64
N LEU A 297 -3.49 5.87 -6.12
CA LEU A 297 -2.38 6.28 -6.99
C LEU A 297 -2.87 7.06 -8.20
N VAL A 298 -3.91 6.56 -8.88
CA VAL A 298 -4.46 7.22 -10.07
C VAL A 298 -5.16 8.52 -9.73
N ALA A 299 -5.94 8.55 -8.64
CA ALA A 299 -6.57 9.78 -8.15
C ALA A 299 -5.53 10.88 -7.89
N GLU A 300 -4.46 10.57 -7.17
CA GLU A 300 -3.38 11.51 -6.88
C GLU A 300 -2.60 11.91 -8.14
N MET A 301 -2.35 10.98 -9.06
CA MET A 301 -1.78 11.31 -10.37
C MET A 301 -2.67 12.28 -11.15
N ASN A 302 -3.99 12.10 -11.13
CA ASN A 302 -4.92 13.00 -11.82
C ASN A 302 -4.87 14.42 -11.24
N VAL A 303 -4.80 14.56 -9.91
CA VAL A 303 -4.60 15.86 -9.23
C VAL A 303 -3.32 16.55 -9.71
N LEU A 304 -2.25 15.78 -9.89
CA LEU A 304 -0.95 16.28 -10.33
C LEU A 304 -0.84 16.44 -11.86
N GLY A 305 -1.85 16.06 -12.64
CA GLY A 305 -1.80 16.02 -14.10
C GLY A 305 -0.82 14.98 -14.65
N TRP A 306 -0.62 13.87 -13.95
CA TRP A 306 0.29 12.78 -14.34
C TRP A 306 -0.49 11.63 -14.99
N ASP A 307 0.12 11.05 -16.02
CA ASP A 307 -0.49 10.06 -16.91
C ASP A 307 0.41 8.82 -17.10
N TYR A 308 1.18 8.45 -16.08
CA TYR A 308 2.12 7.33 -16.18
C TYR A 308 1.42 5.95 -16.26
N PRO A 309 2.03 4.96 -16.95
CA PRO A 309 1.51 3.60 -17.03
C PRO A 309 1.57 2.81 -15.71
N LEU A 310 0.72 1.80 -15.61
CA LEU A 310 0.56 0.91 -14.46
C LEU A 310 0.95 -0.54 -14.79
N HIS A 311 1.85 -1.10 -13.98
CA HIS A 311 2.15 -2.54 -13.96
C HIS A 311 1.38 -3.22 -12.84
N LEU A 312 0.33 -3.98 -13.18
CA LEU A 312 -0.51 -4.68 -12.21
C LEU A 312 0.08 -6.04 -11.82
N GLY A 313 -0.19 -6.45 -10.59
CA GLY A 313 0.05 -7.82 -10.16
C GLY A 313 -0.13 -7.99 -8.66
N VAL A 314 -0.73 -9.11 -8.28
CA VAL A 314 -0.80 -9.55 -6.88
C VAL A 314 0.54 -10.20 -6.51
N THR A 315 1.05 -9.92 -5.32
CA THR A 315 2.22 -10.64 -4.78
C THR A 315 1.76 -11.82 -3.96
N GLU A 316 2.55 -12.90 -3.90
CA GLU A 316 2.23 -14.09 -3.11
C GLU A 316 0.81 -14.59 -3.41
N ALA A 317 0.51 -14.84 -4.69
CA ALA A 317 -0.82 -15.27 -5.07
C ALA A 317 -1.11 -16.70 -4.56
N GLY A 318 -0.08 -17.54 -4.49
CA GLY A 318 -0.17 -18.95 -4.15
C GLY A 318 0.08 -19.83 -5.36
N GLU A 319 -0.25 -21.11 -5.24
CA GLU A 319 -0.08 -22.10 -6.30
C GLU A 319 -1.43 -22.43 -6.95
N GLY A 320 -1.40 -23.01 -8.14
CA GLY A 320 -2.59 -23.57 -8.76
C GLY A 320 -3.74 -22.57 -8.95
N GLU A 321 -4.95 -23.08 -8.82
CA GLU A 321 -6.18 -22.32 -9.03
C GLU A 321 -6.39 -21.20 -8.01
N ASP A 322 -5.94 -21.37 -6.77
CA ASP A 322 -6.06 -20.33 -5.74
C ASP A 322 -5.25 -19.08 -6.12
N GLY A 323 -4.01 -19.28 -6.60
CA GLY A 323 -3.17 -18.20 -7.11
C GLY A 323 -3.77 -17.50 -8.33
N ARG A 324 -4.34 -18.26 -9.27
CA ARG A 324 -5.04 -17.71 -10.44
C ARG A 324 -6.28 -16.93 -10.05
N MET A 325 -7.10 -17.45 -9.14
CA MET A 325 -8.34 -16.83 -8.66
C MET A 325 -8.04 -15.52 -7.92
N LYS A 326 -7.07 -15.54 -7.00
CA LYS A 326 -6.65 -14.34 -6.26
C LYS A 326 -6.10 -13.26 -7.18
N SER A 327 -5.33 -13.67 -8.19
CA SER A 327 -4.83 -12.76 -9.24
C SER A 327 -5.95 -12.19 -10.10
N ALA A 328 -6.95 -13.01 -10.46
CA ALA A 328 -8.12 -12.57 -11.22
C ALA A 328 -8.96 -11.54 -10.44
N ILE A 329 -9.14 -11.74 -9.13
CA ILE A 329 -9.83 -10.77 -8.26
C ILE A 329 -9.08 -9.43 -8.24
N GLY A 330 -7.77 -9.44 -7.98
CA GLY A 330 -6.98 -8.21 -7.88
C GLY A 330 -6.80 -7.49 -9.21
N ILE A 331 -6.25 -8.19 -10.21
CA ILE A 331 -5.94 -7.62 -11.54
C ILE A 331 -7.22 -7.36 -12.31
N GLY A 332 -8.16 -8.32 -12.34
CA GLY A 332 -9.41 -8.20 -13.09
C GLY A 332 -10.26 -7.02 -12.63
N THR A 333 -10.35 -6.76 -11.32
CA THR A 333 -11.06 -5.58 -10.79
C THR A 333 -10.49 -4.27 -11.36
N LEU A 334 -9.16 -4.11 -11.37
CA LEU A 334 -8.52 -2.91 -11.90
C LEU A 334 -8.65 -2.79 -13.41
N LEU A 335 -8.59 -3.91 -14.13
CA LEU A 335 -8.84 -3.92 -15.58
C LEU A 335 -10.27 -3.49 -15.90
N MET A 336 -11.25 -3.87 -15.08
CA MET A 336 -12.64 -3.42 -15.23
C MET A 336 -12.83 -1.93 -14.90
N ASP A 337 -12.01 -1.36 -14.02
CA ASP A 337 -11.89 0.09 -13.81
C ASP A 337 -11.19 0.81 -14.99
N GLY A 338 -10.70 0.06 -15.99
CA GLY A 338 -9.92 0.59 -17.11
C GLY A 338 -8.46 0.89 -16.76
N LEU A 339 -7.97 0.39 -15.64
CA LEU A 339 -6.61 0.62 -15.14
C LEU A 339 -5.71 -0.57 -15.50
N GLY A 340 -4.53 -0.31 -16.07
CA GLY A 340 -3.53 -1.33 -16.37
C GLY A 340 -2.95 -1.22 -17.78
N ASP A 341 -1.62 -1.22 -17.86
CA ASP A 341 -0.88 -1.15 -19.13
C ASP A 341 0.04 -2.36 -19.31
N THR A 342 0.34 -3.04 -18.22
CA THR A 342 1.04 -4.31 -18.23
C THR A 342 0.72 -5.11 -16.97
N ILE A 343 0.81 -6.43 -17.05
CA ILE A 343 0.41 -7.33 -15.96
C ILE A 343 1.46 -8.41 -15.73
N ARG A 344 1.51 -8.90 -14.49
CA ARG A 344 2.14 -10.16 -14.12
C ARG A 344 1.31 -10.84 -13.04
N VAL A 345 0.89 -12.07 -13.30
CA VAL A 345 0.38 -13.02 -12.30
C VAL A 345 1.60 -13.65 -11.63
N SER A 346 1.65 -13.72 -10.29
CA SER A 346 2.82 -14.27 -9.57
C SER A 346 2.45 -15.62 -8.95
N LEU A 347 2.76 -16.73 -9.64
CA LEU A 347 2.44 -18.09 -9.20
C LEU A 347 3.70 -18.78 -8.63
N THR A 348 3.52 -19.75 -7.75
CA THR A 348 4.60 -20.67 -7.35
C THR A 348 4.71 -21.85 -8.33
N GLU A 349 4.78 -21.53 -9.62
CA GLU A 349 4.82 -22.50 -10.73
C GLU A 349 5.92 -22.08 -11.73
N PRO A 350 6.26 -22.91 -12.73
CA PRO A 350 7.14 -22.47 -13.80
C PRO A 350 6.65 -21.14 -14.42
N PRO A 351 7.54 -20.18 -14.69
CA PRO A 351 7.15 -18.84 -15.12
C PRO A 351 6.40 -18.78 -16.44
N GLU A 352 6.51 -19.83 -17.26
CA GLU A 352 5.74 -20.03 -18.49
C GLU A 352 4.23 -20.21 -18.20
N GLU A 353 3.88 -20.77 -17.04
CA GLU A 353 2.49 -20.97 -16.59
C GLU A 353 1.82 -19.68 -16.11
N GLU A 354 2.60 -18.63 -15.79
CA GLU A 354 2.07 -17.30 -15.47
C GLU A 354 1.47 -16.61 -16.73
N ILE A 355 1.87 -17.02 -17.94
CA ILE A 355 1.57 -16.31 -19.19
C ILE A 355 0.10 -16.48 -19.63
N ASP A 356 -0.46 -17.69 -19.56
CA ASP A 356 -1.84 -17.94 -20.00
C ASP A 356 -2.87 -17.17 -19.13
N PRO A 357 -2.80 -17.20 -17.79
CA PRO A 357 -3.66 -16.39 -16.94
C PRO A 357 -3.53 -14.89 -17.23
N CYS A 358 -2.31 -14.39 -17.46
CA CYS A 358 -2.10 -13.00 -17.88
C CYS A 358 -2.84 -12.71 -19.19
N ARG A 359 -2.64 -13.53 -20.23
CA ARG A 359 -3.26 -13.34 -21.54
C ARG A 359 -4.79 -13.30 -21.45
N ARG A 360 -5.39 -14.21 -20.67
CA ARG A 360 -6.84 -14.22 -20.45
C ARG A 360 -7.33 -12.93 -19.79
N LEU A 361 -6.65 -12.48 -18.74
CA LEU A 361 -7.02 -11.25 -18.03
C LEU A 361 -6.89 -10.02 -18.94
N ALA A 362 -5.76 -9.88 -19.66
CA ALA A 362 -5.56 -8.79 -20.62
C ALA A 362 -6.67 -8.76 -21.69
N ASN A 363 -7.00 -9.91 -22.27
CA ASN A 363 -8.06 -10.01 -23.27
C ASN A 363 -9.44 -9.65 -22.71
N ILE A 364 -9.76 -10.07 -21.50
CA ILE A 364 -11.01 -9.71 -20.82
C ILE A 364 -11.08 -8.19 -20.61
N GLY A 365 -10.01 -7.58 -20.10
CA GLY A 365 -9.94 -6.13 -19.87
C GLY A 365 -10.07 -5.33 -21.16
N MET A 366 -9.32 -5.69 -22.20
CA MET A 366 -9.39 -5.02 -23.51
C MET A 366 -10.79 -5.15 -24.13
N LYS A 367 -11.35 -6.36 -24.17
CA LYS A 367 -12.71 -6.60 -24.70
C LYS A 367 -13.77 -5.84 -23.90
N ALA A 368 -13.65 -5.78 -22.57
CA ALA A 368 -14.56 -5.01 -21.74
C ALA A 368 -14.48 -3.51 -22.07
N SER A 369 -13.28 -2.97 -22.30
CA SER A 369 -13.11 -1.58 -22.71
C SER A 369 -13.66 -1.29 -24.11
N GLU A 370 -13.42 -2.18 -25.08
CA GLU A 370 -13.92 -2.05 -26.46
C GLU A 370 -15.45 -2.04 -26.50
N LEU A 371 -16.07 -2.94 -25.75
CA LEU A 371 -17.54 -3.04 -25.65
C LEU A 371 -18.14 -1.99 -24.71
N GLN A 372 -17.30 -1.19 -24.04
CA GLN A 372 -17.70 -0.33 -22.92
C GLN A 372 -18.61 -1.04 -21.92
N LYS A 373 -18.25 -2.30 -21.58
CA LYS A 373 -19.04 -3.17 -20.72
C LYS A 373 -19.30 -2.46 -19.40
N GLY A 374 -20.54 -2.53 -18.92
CA GLY A 374 -20.95 -1.71 -17.81
C GLY A 374 -22.28 -2.09 -17.21
N VAL A 375 -22.69 -1.30 -16.23
CA VAL A 375 -24.01 -1.34 -15.58
C VAL A 375 -24.73 -0.03 -15.81
N ALA A 376 -26.06 -0.03 -15.66
CA ALA A 376 -26.81 1.21 -15.67
C ALA A 376 -26.30 2.15 -14.56
N PRO A 377 -26.12 3.45 -14.85
CA PRO A 377 -25.78 4.42 -13.82
C PRO A 377 -26.77 4.34 -12.66
N PHE A 378 -26.24 4.27 -11.44
CA PHE A 378 -27.00 4.28 -10.21
C PHE A 378 -26.56 5.47 -9.37
N GLU A 379 -27.52 6.29 -8.98
CA GLU A 379 -27.32 7.41 -8.08
C GLU A 379 -27.94 7.07 -6.73
N GLU A 380 -27.12 7.02 -5.68
CA GLU A 380 -27.60 6.81 -4.32
C GLU A 380 -28.22 8.10 -3.78
N LYS A 381 -29.56 8.16 -3.75
CA LYS A 381 -30.32 9.34 -3.31
C LYS A 381 -30.72 9.31 -1.83
N ASN A 382 -30.62 8.16 -1.19
CA ASN A 382 -31.19 7.94 0.14
C ASN A 382 -30.13 7.94 1.25
N ARG A 383 -28.94 7.39 0.97
CA ARG A 383 -27.83 7.37 1.94
C ARG A 383 -26.91 8.56 1.69
N ARG A 384 -26.77 9.42 2.70
CA ARG A 384 -25.66 10.39 2.78
C ARG A 384 -24.47 9.72 3.46
N TYR A 385 -23.61 9.08 2.67
CA TYR A 385 -22.43 8.35 3.16
C TYR A 385 -21.18 9.23 3.31
N PHE A 386 -21.27 10.51 2.91
CA PHE A 386 -20.21 11.51 3.13
C PHE A 386 -20.55 12.53 4.22
N ASP A 387 -21.81 12.61 4.64
CA ASP A 387 -22.27 13.50 5.70
C ASP A 387 -22.56 12.67 6.95
N PHE A 388 -21.69 12.79 7.95
CA PHE A 388 -21.94 12.21 9.26
C PHE A 388 -22.82 13.17 10.07
N GLN A 389 -24.13 13.00 9.94
CA GLN A 389 -25.09 13.71 10.78
C GLN A 389 -25.64 12.77 11.85
N ARG A 390 -25.73 13.25 13.09
CA ARG A 390 -26.45 12.54 14.14
C ARG A 390 -27.90 12.39 13.69
N ARG A 391 -28.35 11.16 13.48
CA ARG A 391 -29.75 10.86 13.19
C ARG A 391 -30.47 10.61 14.51
N SER A 392 -31.63 11.22 14.70
CA SER A 392 -32.56 10.79 15.74
C SER A 392 -33.24 9.50 15.28
N GLY A 393 -33.19 8.48 16.13
CA GLY A 393 -33.80 7.19 15.86
C GLY A 393 -34.06 6.46 17.16
N GLN A 394 -35.10 5.64 17.18
CA GLN A 394 -35.34 4.72 18.29
C GLN A 394 -34.66 3.39 17.97
N LEU A 395 -33.65 3.05 18.76
CA LEU A 395 -33.04 1.73 18.70
C LEU A 395 -33.93 0.73 19.44
N PRO A 396 -34.07 -0.52 18.95
CA PRO A 396 -34.74 -1.55 19.71
C PRO A 396 -34.04 -1.75 21.07
N VAL A 397 -34.85 -1.94 22.10
CA VAL A 397 -34.42 -2.23 23.46
C VAL A 397 -34.75 -3.69 23.70
N GLN A 398 -33.77 -4.49 24.13
CA GLN A 398 -34.00 -5.87 24.54
C GLN A 398 -35.02 -5.89 25.67
N LYS A 399 -36.18 -6.51 25.46
CA LYS A 399 -37.14 -6.77 26.53
C LYS A 399 -36.98 -8.18 27.06
N GLU A 400 -37.33 -8.34 28.32
CA GLU A 400 -37.37 -9.65 28.97
C GLU A 400 -38.39 -10.55 28.26
N GLY A 401 -37.94 -11.74 27.83
CA GLY A 401 -38.77 -12.70 27.10
C GLY A 401 -38.76 -12.60 25.57
N GLU A 402 -38.05 -11.64 24.97
CA GLU A 402 -37.87 -11.62 23.51
C GLU A 402 -36.83 -12.67 23.06
N GLU A 403 -37.21 -13.53 22.09
CA GLU A 403 -36.33 -14.60 21.56
C GLU A 403 -35.14 -14.07 20.74
N VAL A 404 -35.25 -12.85 20.22
CA VAL A 404 -34.22 -12.20 19.38
C VAL A 404 -33.31 -11.34 20.25
N ASP A 405 -31.99 -11.57 20.18
CA ASP A 405 -30.98 -10.80 20.92
C ASP A 405 -30.58 -9.54 20.15
N PHE A 406 -31.06 -8.38 20.60
CA PHE A 406 -30.76 -7.06 20.02
C PHE A 406 -29.43 -6.46 20.51
N ARG A 407 -28.60 -7.20 21.25
CA ARG A 407 -27.25 -6.75 21.66
C ARG A 407 -26.22 -6.87 20.54
N GLY A 408 -26.43 -7.82 19.62
CA GLY A 408 -25.68 -7.95 18.37
C GLY A 408 -26.60 -7.63 17.20
N VAL A 409 -26.33 -6.54 16.47
CA VAL A 409 -27.15 -6.14 15.33
C VAL A 409 -26.28 -6.15 14.07
N LEU A 410 -26.71 -6.90 13.06
CA LEU A 410 -26.09 -6.86 11.75
C LEU A 410 -26.69 -5.69 10.97
N HIS A 411 -25.87 -4.70 10.62
CA HIS A 411 -26.27 -3.66 9.69
C HIS A 411 -26.35 -4.25 8.26
N ARG A 412 -27.20 -3.68 7.41
CA ARG A 412 -27.46 -4.21 6.06
C ARG A 412 -26.26 -4.19 5.12
N ASP A 413 -25.23 -3.41 5.42
CA ASP A 413 -23.96 -3.40 4.68
C ASP A 413 -22.98 -4.49 5.11
N GLY A 414 -23.38 -5.34 6.07
CA GLY A 414 -22.57 -6.43 6.59
C GLY A 414 -21.76 -6.07 7.84
N SER A 415 -21.77 -4.80 8.27
CA SER A 415 -21.14 -4.40 9.53
C SER A 415 -21.89 -4.99 10.73
N VAL A 416 -21.13 -5.47 11.71
CA VAL A 416 -21.68 -6.05 12.94
C VAL A 416 -21.54 -5.01 14.04
N LEU A 417 -22.67 -4.64 14.65
CA LEU A 417 -22.74 -3.69 15.75
C LEU A 417 -22.81 -4.45 17.07
N MET A 418 -21.89 -4.15 17.98
CA MET A 418 -21.95 -4.62 19.37
C MET A 418 -22.35 -3.48 20.30
N SER A 419 -23.36 -3.70 21.15
CA SER A 419 -23.68 -2.76 22.23
C SER A 419 -22.58 -2.79 23.30
N VAL A 420 -21.97 -1.64 23.59
CA VAL A 420 -20.91 -1.49 24.59
C VAL A 420 -21.34 -0.48 25.65
N THR A 421 -21.05 -0.74 26.92
CA THR A 421 -21.31 0.19 28.03
C THR A 421 -20.15 1.17 28.22
N LEU A 422 -20.40 2.29 28.89
CA LEU A 422 -19.34 3.25 29.21
C LEU A 422 -18.22 2.64 30.07
N ASP A 423 -18.53 1.65 30.91
CA ASP A 423 -17.51 0.97 31.73
C ASP A 423 -16.65 0.00 30.92
N GLN A 424 -17.23 -0.68 29.93
CA GLN A 424 -16.47 -1.51 28.99
C GLN A 424 -15.52 -0.67 28.13
N LEU A 425 -15.89 0.58 27.80
CA LEU A 425 -15.01 1.52 27.10
C LEU A 425 -13.80 1.96 27.91
N LYS A 426 -13.92 2.06 29.25
CA LYS A 426 -12.85 2.55 30.12
C LYS A 426 -11.70 1.54 30.28
N VAL A 427 -11.98 0.25 30.08
CA VAL A 427 -11.03 -0.84 30.29
C VAL A 427 -10.74 -1.50 28.94
N PRO A 428 -9.56 -1.29 28.34
CA PRO A 428 -9.23 -1.79 27.01
C PRO A 428 -9.53 -3.28 26.83
N GLU A 429 -9.21 -4.13 27.81
CA GLU A 429 -9.46 -5.57 27.73
C GLU A 429 -10.95 -5.93 27.65
N LEU A 430 -11.81 -5.18 28.35
CA LEU A 430 -13.25 -5.36 28.30
C LEU A 430 -13.82 -4.91 26.96
N LEU A 431 -13.30 -3.80 26.41
CA LEU A 431 -13.64 -3.35 25.06
C LEU A 431 -13.22 -4.39 24.01
N TYR A 432 -11.98 -4.87 24.06
CA TYR A 432 -11.44 -5.85 23.12
C TYR A 432 -12.21 -7.17 23.14
N ARG A 433 -12.60 -7.64 24.33
CA ARG A 433 -13.47 -8.81 24.48
C ARG A 433 -14.86 -8.54 23.90
N SER A 434 -15.43 -7.37 24.14
CA SER A 434 -16.73 -6.97 23.57
C SER A 434 -16.68 -6.90 22.05
N LEU A 435 -15.54 -6.46 21.50
CA LEU A 435 -15.29 -6.43 20.06
C LEU A 435 -15.04 -7.81 19.43
N ALA A 436 -15.09 -8.89 20.23
CA ALA A 436 -14.76 -10.25 19.82
C ALA A 436 -13.35 -10.36 19.18
N THR A 437 -12.41 -9.50 19.62
CA THR A 437 -11.02 -9.61 19.20
C THR A 437 -10.31 -10.73 19.94
N LYS A 438 -9.35 -11.36 19.27
CA LYS A 438 -8.45 -12.33 19.90
C LYS A 438 -7.31 -11.58 20.58
N LEU A 439 -7.13 -11.78 21.88
CA LEU A 439 -6.00 -11.20 22.61
C LEU A 439 -4.74 -12.07 22.44
N VAL A 440 -3.66 -11.46 21.96
CA VAL A 440 -2.33 -12.09 21.90
C VAL A 440 -1.34 -11.15 22.57
N VAL A 441 -0.77 -11.58 23.70
CA VAL A 441 0.12 -10.76 24.56
C VAL A 441 -0.52 -9.41 24.95
N GLY A 442 -1.84 -9.42 25.25
CA GLY A 442 -2.59 -8.23 25.64
C GLY A 442 -3.00 -7.30 24.50
N MET A 443 -2.54 -7.54 23.26
CA MET A 443 -2.94 -6.76 22.09
C MET A 443 -4.14 -7.40 21.36
N PRO A 444 -5.11 -6.61 20.87
CA PRO A 444 -6.27 -7.12 20.14
C PRO A 444 -5.91 -7.46 18.68
N TYR A 445 -6.24 -8.67 18.25
CA TYR A 445 -6.14 -9.12 16.86
C TYR A 445 -7.54 -9.38 16.30
N LYS A 446 -7.77 -8.92 15.07
CA LYS A 446 -9.03 -9.14 14.35
C LYS A 446 -9.08 -10.58 13.82
N ASP A 447 -10.27 -11.17 13.86
CA ASP A 447 -10.61 -12.44 13.22
C ASP A 447 -12.00 -12.36 12.58
N LEU A 448 -12.53 -13.49 12.11
CA LEU A 448 -13.84 -13.57 11.46
C LEU A 448 -15.02 -13.20 12.39
N ALA A 449 -14.84 -13.27 13.71
CA ALA A 449 -15.87 -12.93 14.69
C ALA A 449 -15.78 -11.46 15.14
N THR A 450 -14.68 -10.78 14.81
CA THR A 450 -14.44 -9.40 15.24
C THR A 450 -15.43 -8.43 14.62
N VAL A 451 -16.06 -7.62 15.46
CA VAL A 451 -17.01 -6.58 15.04
C VAL A 451 -16.26 -5.30 14.66
N ASP A 452 -16.78 -4.59 13.67
CA ASP A 452 -16.18 -3.36 13.14
C ASP A 452 -16.81 -2.08 13.70
N SER A 453 -17.90 -2.22 14.47
CA SER A 453 -18.73 -1.11 14.91
C SER A 453 -19.24 -1.32 16.34
N ILE A 454 -19.24 -0.25 17.14
CA ILE A 454 -19.84 -0.25 18.49
C ILE A 454 -21.10 0.61 18.54
N LEU A 455 -22.05 0.18 19.36
CA LEU A 455 -23.23 0.94 19.71
C LEU A 455 -23.12 1.40 21.17
N LEU A 456 -23.01 2.71 21.36
CA LEU A 456 -23.08 3.34 22.68
C LEU A 456 -24.49 3.87 22.90
N ARG A 457 -25.20 3.27 23.86
CA ARG A 457 -26.55 3.70 24.25
C ARG A 457 -26.53 4.97 25.12
N GLU A 458 -25.42 5.17 25.83
CA GLU A 458 -25.16 6.34 26.64
C GLU A 458 -23.92 7.06 26.09
N LEU A 459 -23.96 8.39 26.05
CA LEU A 459 -22.81 9.17 25.61
C LEU A 459 -21.84 9.35 26.78
N PRO A 460 -20.52 9.28 26.55
CA PRO A 460 -19.57 9.67 27.57
C PRO A 460 -19.77 11.15 27.94
N PRO A 461 -19.55 11.54 29.21
CA PRO A 461 -19.60 12.93 29.64
C PRO A 461 -18.66 13.83 28.81
N GLN A 462 -19.10 15.03 28.44
CA GLN A 462 -18.28 15.98 27.65
C GLN A 462 -16.98 16.40 28.35
N ASP A 463 -16.93 16.34 29.68
CA ASP A 463 -15.80 16.79 30.50
C ASP A 463 -14.77 15.69 30.81
N ASP A 464 -14.96 14.49 30.25
CA ASP A 464 -14.07 13.37 30.53
C ASP A 464 -12.72 13.58 29.83
N LYS A 465 -11.74 14.09 30.59
CA LYS A 465 -10.34 14.28 30.15
C LYS A 465 -9.66 12.97 29.71
N ASN A 466 -10.22 11.82 30.09
CA ASN A 466 -9.79 10.49 29.69
C ASN A 466 -10.68 9.87 28.60
N SER A 467 -11.66 10.61 28.06
CA SER A 467 -12.42 10.15 26.91
C SER A 467 -11.45 9.82 25.78
N VAL A 468 -11.66 8.65 25.19
CA VAL A 468 -10.81 7.97 24.21
C VAL A 468 -10.79 8.72 22.85
N SER A 469 -11.07 10.03 22.84
CA SER A 469 -11.16 10.89 21.66
C SER A 469 -9.82 11.37 21.10
N LYS A 470 -8.68 10.82 21.55
CA LYS A 470 -7.36 11.14 20.97
C LYS A 470 -6.59 9.97 20.38
N HIS A 471 -6.96 8.71 20.67
CA HIS A 471 -6.19 7.56 20.18
C HIS A 471 -6.97 6.41 19.52
N ALA A 472 -8.29 6.27 19.69
CA ALA A 472 -9.02 5.15 19.04
C ALA A 472 -9.72 5.50 17.71
N LEU A 473 -9.64 6.76 17.26
CA LEU A 473 -10.22 7.24 16.00
C LEU A 473 -9.15 7.85 15.06
N LYS A 474 -7.87 7.48 15.24
CA LYS A 474 -6.83 7.73 14.25
C LYS A 474 -6.64 6.51 13.35
#